data_AF-A0AAN8FA02-F1
#
_entry.id   AF-A0AAN8FA02-F1
#
_cell.length_a   1.000
_cell.length_b   1.000
_cell.length_c   1.000
_cell.angle_alpha   90.00
_cell.angle_beta   90.00
_cell.angle_gamma   90.00
#
_symmetry.space_group_name_H-M   'P 1'
#
loop_
_entity.id
_entity.type
_entity.pdbx_description
1 polymer ?
#
loop_
_entity_poly.entity_id
_entity_poly.type
_entity_poly.pdbx_seq_one_letter_code
_entity_poly.pdbx_strand_id
1 'polypeptide(L)' 'MHIQLLHAVFSAAACAVFMVYLAVDIQMILGGRKYEMSPEDYVYAALMLFTDIFLIFVNLLLLFNADNGNE' A
#
# COMPACT_ATOMS: atom_id res chain seq x y z
N MET A 1 16.98 20.59 8.38
CA MET A 1 15.71 21.19 7.92
C MET A 1 15.33 20.75 6.50
N HIS A 2 16.13 20.97 5.45
CA HIS A 2 15.76 20.54 4.08
C HIS A 2 15.68 19.02 3.87
N ILE A 3 16.59 18.25 4.49
CA ILE A 3 16.67 16.79 4.32
C ILE A 3 15.45 16.08 4.94
N GLN A 4 14.96 16.55 6.09
CA GLN A 4 13.77 16.00 6.77
C GLN A 4 12.49 16.26 5.97
N LEU A 5 12.33 17.46 5.41
CA LEU A 5 11.20 17.77 4.52
C LEU A 5 11.24 16.88 3.25
N LEU A 6 12.42 16.67 2.68
CA LEU A 6 12.59 15.81 1.50
C LEU A 6 12.21 14.35 1.81
N HIS A 7 12.63 13.81 2.96
CA HIS A 7 12.21 12.49 3.44
C HIS A 7 10.69 12.41 3.66
N ALA A 8 10.08 13.42 4.30
CA ALA A 8 8.65 13.44 4.54
C ALA A 8 7.84 13.46 3.23
N VAL A 9 8.25 14.26 2.25
CA VAL A 9 7.61 14.31 0.92
C VAL A 9 7.77 12.99 0.18
N PHE A 10 8.95 12.38 0.22
CA PHE A 10 9.19 11.09 -0.44
C PHE A 10 8.38 9.96 0.20
N SER A 11 8.29 9.94 1.52
CA SER A 11 7.46 8.97 2.26
C SER A 11 5.97 9.16 1.99
N ALA A 12 5.48 10.40 1.97
CA ALA A 12 4.09 10.70 1.65
C ALA A 12 3.74 10.30 0.20
N ALA A 13 4.64 10.52 -0.76
CA ALA A 13 4.47 10.08 -2.14
C ALA A 13 4.43 8.54 -2.25
N ALA A 14 5.34 7.84 -1.56
CA ALA A 14 5.34 6.37 -1.52
C ALA A 14 4.04 5.82 -0.92
N CYS A 15 3.56 6.42 0.17
CA CYS A 15 2.30 6.05 0.81
C CYS A 15 1.10 6.25 -0.14
N ALA A 16 1.05 7.38 -0.85
CA ALA A 16 0.00 7.65 -1.82
C ALA A 16 -0.01 6.64 -2.97
N VAL A 17 1.17 6.24 -3.47
CA VAL A 17 1.29 5.20 -4.51
C VAL A 17 0.75 3.86 -4.02
N PHE A 18 1.12 3.41 -2.83
CA PHE A 18 0.59 2.16 -2.26
C PHE A 18 -0.93 2.20 -2.07
N MET A 19 -1.47 3.36 -1.68
CA MET A 19 -2.92 3.53 -1.54
C MET A 19 -3.66 3.40 -2.87
N VAL A 20 -3.06 3.90 -3.97
CA VAL A 20 -3.61 3.76 -5.32
C VAL A 20 -3.56 2.30 -5.79
N TYR A 21 -2.46 1.58 -5.53
CA TYR A 21 -2.37 0.14 -5.84
C TYR A 21 -3.48 -0.65 -5.14
N LEU A 22 -3.62 -0.47 -3.82
CA LEU A 22 -4.67 -1.14 -3.05
C LEU A 22 -6.08 -0.83 -3.57
N ALA A 23 -6.32 0.42 -4.00
CA ALA A 23 -7.62 0.80 -4.58
C ALA A 23 -7.90 0.10 -5.92
N VAL A 24 -6.87 -0.17 -6.73
CA VAL A 24 -6.99 -0.94 -7.96
C VAL A 24 -7.27 -2.41 -7.65
N ASP A 25 -6.55 -3.01 -6.69
CA ASP A 25 -6.74 -4.41 -6.30
C ASP A 25 -8.14 -4.64 -5.72
N ILE A 26 -8.61 -3.75 -4.84
CA ILE A 26 -9.99 -3.77 -4.33
C ILE A 26 -11.01 -3.63 -5.47
N GLN A 27 -10.75 -2.77 -6.46
CA GLN A 27 -11.67 -2.61 -7.59
C GLN A 27 -11.76 -3.90 -8.42
N MET A 28 -10.64 -4.57 -8.68
CA MET A 28 -10.62 -5.84 -9.42
C MET A 28 -11.40 -6.94 -8.68
N ILE A 29 -11.34 -6.95 -7.34
CA ILE A 29 -12.04 -7.92 -6.48
C ILE A 29 -13.54 -7.61 -6.37
N LEU A 30 -13.93 -6.34 -6.22
CA LEU A 30 -15.34 -5.93 -6.12
C LEU A 30 -16.08 -6.03 -7.47
N GLY A 31 -15.35 -6.12 -8.58
CA GLY A 31 -15.91 -6.27 -9.92
C GLY A 31 -16.54 -4.99 -10.48
N GLY A 32 -17.39 -5.13 -11.50
CA GLY A 32 -18.15 -4.01 -12.10
C GLY A 32 -17.42 -3.19 -13.17
N ARG A 33 -16.26 -3.66 -13.65
CA ARG A 33 -15.53 -3.10 -14.81
C ARG A 33 -14.85 -4.22 -15.61
N LYS A 34 -14.15 -3.86 -16.70
CA LYS A 34 -13.51 -4.76 -17.68
C LYS A 34 -12.56 -5.83 -17.12
N TYR A 35 -12.02 -5.65 -15.91
CA TYR A 35 -11.08 -6.56 -15.25
C TYR A 35 -11.68 -7.08 -13.94
N GLU A 36 -12.68 -7.95 -14.07
CA GLU A 36 -13.36 -8.57 -12.93
C GLU A 36 -12.76 -9.96 -12.69
N MET A 37 -12.35 -10.22 -11.45
CA MET A 37 -11.82 -11.53 -11.07
C MET A 37 -12.95 -12.55 -11.03
N SER A 38 -12.70 -13.78 -11.51
CA SER A 38 -13.71 -14.84 -11.40
C SER A 38 -13.97 -15.14 -9.91
N PRO A 39 -15.23 -15.35 -9.48
CA PRO A 39 -15.55 -15.76 -8.11
C PRO A 39 -14.83 -17.04 -7.66
N GLU A 40 -14.37 -17.83 -8.62
CA GLU A 40 -13.61 -19.07 -8.44
C GLU A 40 -12.19 -18.80 -7.89
N ASP A 41 -11.65 -17.60 -8.13
CA ASP A 41 -10.28 -17.20 -7.79
C ASP A 41 -10.18 -16.46 -6.44
N TYR A 42 -11.14 -16.65 -5.53
CA TYR A 42 -11.20 -15.96 -4.23
C TYR A 42 -9.94 -16.15 -3.38
N VAL A 43 -9.26 -17.31 -3.48
CA VAL A 43 -7.99 -17.57 -2.78
C VAL A 43 -6.90 -16.63 -3.29
N TYR A 44 -6.83 -16.42 -4.60
CA TYR A 44 -5.85 -15.53 -5.21
C TYR A 44 -6.14 -14.06 -4.87
N ALA A 45 -7.42 -13.65 -4.94
CA ALA A 45 -7.86 -12.33 -4.49
C ALA A 45 -7.49 -12.05 -3.03
N ALA A 46 -7.69 -13.02 -2.14
CA ALA A 46 -7.34 -12.89 -0.73
C ALA A 46 -5.81 -12.78 -0.52
N LEU A 47 -5.01 -13.54 -1.29
CA LEU A 47 -3.54 -13.48 -1.23
C LEU A 47 -2.98 -12.14 -1.73
N MET A 48 -3.55 -11.60 -2.82
CA MET A 48 -3.22 -10.27 -3.33
C MET A 48 -3.47 -9.22 -2.26
N LEU A 49 -4.72 -9.14 -1.76
CA LEU A 49 -5.12 -8.17 -0.74
C LEU A 49 -4.27 -8.28 0.54
N PHE A 50 -3.96 -9.51 0.98
CA PHE A 50 -3.09 -9.74 2.13
C PHE A 50 -1.69 -9.18 1.90
N THR A 51 -1.12 -9.40 0.71
CA THR A 51 0.23 -8.92 0.37
C THR A 51 0.29 -7.41 0.35
N ASP A 52 -0.73 -6.73 -0.21
CA ASP A 52 -0.79 -5.27 -0.27
C ASP A 52 -0.90 -4.65 1.12
N ILE A 53 -1.78 -5.19 1.97
CA ILE A 53 -1.93 -4.75 3.36
C ILE A 53 -0.65 -4.97 4.15
N PHE A 54 0.00 -6.13 4.00
CA PHE A 54 1.25 -6.45 4.67
C PHE A 54 2.36 -5.47 4.27
N LEU A 55 2.47 -5.14 2.98
CA LEU A 55 3.48 -4.22 2.48
C LEU A 55 3.25 -2.79 2.99
N ILE A 56 2.00 -2.31 3.01
CA ILE A 56 1.64 -1.02 3.62
C ILE A 56 2.03 -1.01 5.10
N PHE A 57 1.71 -2.06 5.84
CA PHE A 57 2.03 -2.17 7.27
C PHE A 57 3.54 -2.10 7.53
N VAL A 58 4.37 -2.83 6.78
CA VAL A 58 5.83 -2.79 6.90
C VAL A 58 6.40 -1.41 6.56
N ASN A 59 5.88 -0.76 5.51
CA ASN A 59 6.30 0.59 5.14
C ASN A 59 5.95 1.62 6.24
N LEU A 60 4.78 1.50 6.87
CA LEU A 60 4.40 2.33 8.01
C LEU A 60 5.29 2.08 9.23
N LEU A 61 5.61 0.83 9.53
CA LEU A 61 6.56 0.50 10.61
C LEU A 61 7.94 1.09 10.36
N LEU A 62 8.46 1.02 9.13
CA LEU A 62 9.76 1.61 8.79
C LEU A 62 9.75 3.14 8.94
N LEU A 63 8.66 3.79 8.53
CA LEU A 63 8.48 5.23 8.69
C LEU A 63 8.49 5.64 10.16
N PHE A 64 7.73 4.95 11.02
CA PHE A 64 7.68 5.27 12.45
C PHE A 64 8.99 4.92 13.18
N ASN A 65 9.69 3.86 12.80
CA ASN A 65 11.00 3.55 13.37
C ASN A 65 12.09 4.56 12.96
N ALA A 66 12.03 5.10 11.74
CA ALA A 66 12.98 6.11 11.27
C ALA A 66 12.83 7.46 12.02
N ASP A 67 11.62 7.80 12.48
CA ASP A 67 11.38 9.01 13.26
C ASP A 67 11.98 8.93 14.68
N ASN A 68 11.99 7.72 15.27
CA ASN A 68 12.49 7.44 16.61
C ASN A 68 14.03 7.38 16.73
N GLY A 69 14.76 7.44 15.61
CA GLY A 69 16.23 7.39 15.57
C GLY A 69 16.94 8.74 15.74
N ASN A 70 16.21 9.78 16.16
CA ASN A 70 16.72 11.14 16.36
C ASN A 70 16.87 11.50 17.85
N GLU A 71 17.15 10.51 18.71
CA GLU A 71 17.66 10.71 20.08
C GLU A 71 19.14 10.31 20.17
#